data_AF-A0A8H8XFS7-F1
#
_entry.id   AF-A0A8H8XFS7-F1
#
_cell.length_a   1.000
_cell.length_b   1.000
_cell.length_c   1.000
_cell.angle_alpha   90.00
_cell.angle_beta   90.00
_cell.angle_gamma   90.00
#
_symmetry.space_group_name_H-M   'P 1'
#
loop_
_entity.id
_entity.type
_entity.pdbx_description
1 polymer ?
#
loop_
_entity_poly.entity_id
_entity_poly.type
_entity_poly.pdbx_seq_one_letter_code
_entity_poly.pdbx_strand_id
1 'polypeptide(L)'
;MLDYIFFDTTLSGKFKDHLIKVGIEFTVESDNEFGSVQGEIVAIPDETSERILDELQVLYDKLQDELEHILEANGNGLFMNAAGMQTELKDGTICTLRVKPEIVTRILTVLEFDELQAFIDNIARSVEGLDSGHFCKNIGDKHE
;
A
#
# COMPACT_ATOMS: atom_id res chain seq x y z
N MET A 1 -24.56 3.23 5.98
CA MET A 1 -24.02 2.11 5.20
C MET A 1 -22.76 1.66 5.89
N LEU A 2 -22.53 0.35 5.93
CA LEU A 2 -21.34 -0.26 6.51
C LEU A 2 -20.33 -0.54 5.40
N ASP A 3 -19.14 0.01 5.53
CA ASP A 3 -18.12 0.02 4.48
C ASP A 3 -17.02 -1.00 4.77
N TYR A 4 -16.72 -1.83 3.78
CA TYR A 4 -15.63 -2.81 3.81
C TYR A 4 -14.62 -2.47 2.71
N ILE A 5 -13.34 -2.33 3.08
CA ILE A 5 -12.29 -1.94 2.13
C ILE A 5 -11.42 -3.13 1.73
N PHE A 6 -11.15 -3.25 0.43
CA PHE A 6 -10.32 -4.31 -0.12
C PHE A 6 -9.22 -3.71 -1.02
N PHE A 7 -8.00 -4.23 -0.85
CA PHE A 7 -6.84 -3.86 -1.68
C PHE A 7 -6.47 -4.93 -2.71
N ASP A 8 -7.23 -6.03 -2.76
CA ASP A 8 -7.13 -7.08 -3.76
C ASP A 8 -8.52 -7.37 -4.36
N THR A 9 -8.61 -7.31 -5.69
CA THR A 9 -9.87 -7.48 -6.43
C THR A 9 -10.40 -8.92 -6.41
N THR A 10 -9.54 -9.91 -6.16
CA THR A 10 -9.96 -11.32 -6.02
C THR A 10 -10.65 -11.51 -4.68
N LEU A 11 -10.09 -10.93 -3.61
CA LEU A 11 -10.68 -10.99 -2.26
C LEU A 11 -11.99 -10.21 -2.18
N SER A 12 -12.04 -9.01 -2.78
CA SER A 12 -13.29 -8.25 -2.88
C SER A 12 -14.35 -9.02 -3.68
N GLY A 13 -13.94 -9.72 -4.73
CA GLY A 13 -14.80 -10.65 -5.49
C GLY A 13 -15.41 -11.75 -4.62
N LYS A 14 -14.61 -12.41 -3.77
CA LYS A 14 -15.10 -13.44 -2.84
C LYS A 14 -16.14 -12.89 -1.86
N PHE A 15 -15.93 -11.67 -1.37
CA PHE A 15 -16.87 -10.99 -0.48
C PHE A 15 -18.19 -10.67 -1.21
N LYS A 16 -18.12 -10.07 -2.40
CA LYS A 16 -19.30 -9.77 -3.24
C LYS A 16 -20.08 -11.04 -3.61
N ASP A 17 -19.40 -12.12 -3.97
CA ASP A 17 -20.03 -13.42 -4.24
C ASP A 17 -20.79 -13.95 -3.02
N HIS A 18 -20.28 -13.71 -1.82
CA HIS A 18 -20.97 -14.07 -0.59
C HIS A 18 -22.22 -13.20 -0.41
N LEU A 19 -22.12 -11.87 -0.53
CA LEU A 19 -23.24 -10.94 -0.44
C LEU A 19 -24.38 -11.31 -1.40
N ILE A 20 -24.05 -11.65 -2.66
CA ILE A 20 -25.03 -12.12 -3.66
C ILE A 20 -25.72 -13.41 -3.19
N LYS A 21 -24.98 -14.37 -2.62
CA LYS A 21 -25.55 -15.64 -2.13
C LYS A 21 -26.51 -15.45 -0.96
N VAL A 22 -26.21 -14.51 -0.06
CA VAL A 22 -27.07 -14.21 1.09
C VAL A 22 -28.17 -13.20 0.75
N GLY A 23 -28.18 -12.66 -0.47
CA GLY A 23 -29.23 -11.76 -0.97
C GLY A 23 -29.13 -10.34 -0.43
N ILE A 24 -27.92 -9.87 -0.13
CA ILE A 24 -27.66 -8.52 0.37
C ILE A 24 -27.35 -7.61 -0.82
N GLU A 25 -28.04 -6.48 -0.89
CA GLU A 25 -27.69 -5.41 -1.81
C GLU A 25 -26.42 -4.70 -1.33
N PHE A 26 -25.54 -4.34 -2.25
CA PHE A 26 -24.31 -3.62 -1.94
C PHE A 26 -23.96 -2.64 -3.05
N THR A 27 -23.25 -1.57 -2.69
CA THR A 27 -22.63 -0.66 -3.64
C THR A 27 -21.12 -0.84 -3.65
N VAL A 28 -20.50 -0.48 -4.76
CA VAL A 28 -19.06 -0.58 -4.95
C VAL A 28 -18.53 0.77 -5.38
N GLU A 29 -17.56 1.28 -4.65
CA GLU A 29 -16.87 2.52 -4.95
C GLU A 29 -15.36 2.29 -5.00
N SER A 30 -14.67 2.96 -5.91
CA SER A 30 -13.20 3.00 -5.88
C SER A 30 -12.75 4.08 -4.93
N ASP A 31 -11.96 3.71 -3.94
CA ASP A 31 -11.29 4.66 -3.08
C ASP A 31 -10.01 5.14 -3.77
N ASN A 32 -10.05 6.41 -4.18
CA ASN A 32 -8.94 7.11 -4.81
C ASN A 32 -8.22 8.04 -3.81
N GLU A 33 -8.71 8.14 -2.57
CA GLU A 33 -8.25 9.11 -1.57
C GLU A 33 -7.25 8.48 -0.59
N PHE A 34 -7.37 7.17 -0.35
CA PHE A 34 -6.51 6.41 0.56
C PHE A 34 -5.21 5.92 -0.10
N GLY A 35 -4.21 6.82 -0.19
CA GLY A 35 -2.84 6.46 -0.54
C GLY A 35 -2.55 6.38 -2.05
N SER A 36 -1.68 5.44 -2.45
CA SER A 36 -1.26 5.16 -3.84
C SER A 36 -1.86 3.86 -4.41
N VAL A 37 -2.66 3.17 -3.59
CA VAL A 37 -3.45 1.98 -3.90
C VAL A 37 -4.83 2.46 -4.28
N GLN A 38 -5.37 1.90 -5.35
CA GLN A 38 -6.80 1.96 -5.55
C GLN A 38 -7.45 0.88 -4.67
N GLY A 39 -8.09 1.31 -3.58
CA GLY A 39 -8.93 0.43 -2.76
C GLY A 39 -10.30 0.27 -3.42
N GLU A 40 -10.95 -0.86 -3.20
CA GLU A 40 -12.37 -1.05 -3.52
C GLU A 40 -13.16 -1.07 -2.21
N ILE A 41 -14.10 -0.13 -2.07
CA ILE A 41 -15.04 -0.07 -0.95
C ILE A 41 -16.31 -0.79 -1.38
N VAL A 42 -16.70 -1.80 -0.61
CA VAL A 42 -17.98 -2.49 -0.73
C VAL A 42 -18.85 -2.05 0.45
N ALA A 43 -19.92 -1.32 0.16
CA ALA A 43 -20.82 -0.79 1.18
C ALA A 43 -22.14 -1.57 1.21
N ILE A 44 -22.61 -1.91 2.41
CA ILE A 44 -23.88 -2.63 2.65
C ILE A 44 -24.86 -1.78 3.49
N PRO A 45 -26.17 -2.07 3.46
CA PRO A 45 -27.16 -1.38 4.30
C PRO A 45 -26.90 -1.56 5.80
N ASP A 46 -27.14 -0.51 6.59
CA ASP A 46 -26.98 -0.55 8.06
C ASP A 46 -28.05 -1.44 8.71
N GLU A 47 -29.18 -1.62 8.04
CA GLU A 47 -30.31 -2.43 8.46
C GLU A 47 -30.07 -3.94 8.30
N THR A 48 -28.86 -4.33 7.87
CA THR A 48 -28.44 -5.73 7.78
C THR A 48 -28.53 -6.38 9.17
N SER A 49 -29.16 -7.56 9.26
CA SER A 49 -29.39 -8.22 10.56
C SER A 49 -28.07 -8.57 11.26
N GLU A 50 -28.02 -8.43 12.59
CA GLU A 50 -26.82 -8.72 13.41
C GLU A 50 -26.20 -10.10 13.11
N ARG A 51 -27.01 -11.15 12.97
CA ARG A 51 -26.53 -12.49 12.61
C ARG A 51 -25.71 -12.49 11.31
N ILE A 52 -26.17 -11.74 10.31
CA ILE A 52 -25.49 -11.63 9.02
C ILE A 52 -24.23 -10.77 9.17
N LEU A 53 -24.29 -9.69 9.95
CA LEU A 53 -23.11 -8.86 10.21
C LEU A 53 -22.00 -9.66 10.91
N ASP A 54 -22.34 -10.52 11.88
CA ASP A 54 -21.38 -11.42 12.52
C ASP A 54 -20.76 -12.40 11.50
N GLU A 55 -21.59 -12.98 10.62
CA GLU A 55 -21.13 -13.86 9.54
C GLU A 55 -20.20 -13.13 8.56
N LEU A 56 -20.53 -11.89 8.20
CA LEU A 56 -19.70 -11.05 7.33
C LEU A 56 -18.40 -10.63 8.01
N GLN A 57 -18.40 -10.36 9.31
CA GLN A 57 -17.19 -10.04 10.06
C GLN A 57 -16.22 -11.22 10.04
N VAL A 58 -16.72 -12.43 10.34
CA VAL A 58 -15.89 -13.65 10.29
C VAL A 58 -15.34 -13.90 8.88
N LEU A 59 -16.15 -13.66 7.85
CA LEU A 59 -15.67 -13.76 6.46
C LEU A 59 -14.61 -12.71 6.16
N TYR A 60 -14.83 -11.47 6.57
CA TYR A 60 -13.94 -10.37 6.33
C TYR A 60 -12.58 -10.59 7.00
N ASP A 61 -12.56 -11.00 8.27
CA ASP A 61 -11.34 -11.34 9.00
C ASP A 61 -10.55 -12.43 8.27
N LYS A 62 -11.22 -13.49 7.82
CA LYS A 62 -10.58 -14.55 7.02
C LYS A 62 -9.98 -14.02 5.71
N LEU A 63 -10.66 -13.09 5.04
CA LEU A 63 -10.14 -12.49 3.81
C LEU A 63 -8.93 -11.59 4.10
N GLN A 64 -8.87 -10.93 5.25
CA GLN A 64 -7.68 -10.19 5.67
C GLN A 64 -6.50 -11.12 5.97
N ASP A 65 -6.72 -12.27 6.60
CA ASP A 65 -5.68 -13.29 6.79
C ASP A 65 -5.19 -13.85 5.44
N GLU A 66 -6.10 -14.09 4.48
CA GLU A 66 -5.72 -14.49 3.12
C GLU A 66 -4.94 -13.40 2.40
N LEU A 67 -5.30 -12.12 2.60
CA LEU A 67 -4.51 -11.00 2.12
C LEU A 67 -3.11 -11.09 2.71
N GLU A 68 -2.94 -11.16 4.03
CA GLU A 68 -1.64 -11.30 4.70
C GLU A 68 -0.77 -12.40 4.06
N HIS A 69 -1.32 -13.60 3.87
CA HIS A 69 -0.61 -14.69 3.21
C HIS A 69 -0.24 -14.42 1.75
N ILE A 70 -1.11 -13.78 0.96
CA ILE A 70 -0.79 -13.34 -0.40
C ILE A 70 0.41 -12.38 -0.36
N LEU A 71 0.48 -11.52 0.64
CA LEU A 71 1.53 -10.51 0.77
C LEU A 71 2.86 -11.11 1.20
N GLU A 72 2.82 -12.05 2.15
CA GLU A 72 3.97 -12.85 2.60
C GLU A 72 4.52 -13.73 1.47
N ALA A 73 3.64 -14.42 0.72
CA ALA A 73 4.04 -15.32 -0.36
C ALA A 73 4.63 -14.57 -1.56
N ASN A 74 4.15 -13.36 -1.85
CA ASN A 74 4.73 -12.46 -2.84
C ASN A 74 5.93 -11.66 -2.30
N GLY A 75 6.36 -11.97 -1.07
CA GLY A 75 7.63 -11.55 -0.49
C GLY A 75 7.84 -10.06 -0.31
N ASN A 76 6.81 -9.20 -0.51
CA ASN A 76 6.77 -7.73 -0.32
C ASN A 76 5.49 -7.06 -0.90
N GLY A 77 4.45 -7.81 -1.28
CA GLY A 77 3.36 -7.32 -2.15
C GLY A 77 2.53 -6.12 -1.63
N LEU A 78 2.44 -5.91 -0.32
CA LEU A 78 1.64 -4.81 0.27
C LEU A 78 2.48 -3.57 0.55
N PHE A 79 3.77 -3.75 0.88
CA PHE A 79 4.72 -2.64 0.89
C PHE A 79 4.84 -1.99 -0.49
N MET A 80 4.52 -2.73 -1.57
CA MET A 80 4.54 -2.19 -2.93
C MET A 80 3.21 -1.56 -3.38
N ASN A 81 2.08 -1.99 -2.81
CA ASN A 81 0.76 -1.57 -3.28
C ASN A 81 0.01 -0.69 -2.26
N ALA A 82 -0.05 -1.07 -0.97
CA ALA A 82 -0.94 -0.40 -0.01
C ALA A 82 -0.31 0.64 0.91
N ALA A 83 0.93 0.43 1.32
CA ALA A 83 1.66 1.37 2.14
C ALA A 83 2.67 2.06 1.23
N GLY A 84 2.46 3.34 0.91
CA GLY A 84 3.49 4.12 0.24
C GLY A 84 4.83 3.94 0.96
N MET A 85 5.94 3.90 0.22
CA MET A 85 7.26 3.72 0.84
C MET A 85 7.48 4.82 1.89
N GLN A 86 7.87 4.44 3.09
CA GLN A 86 8.01 5.39 4.20
C GLN A 86 9.47 5.76 4.41
N THR A 87 9.72 7.01 4.76
CA THR A 87 11.02 7.49 5.23
C THR A 87 10.82 8.31 6.49
N GLU A 88 11.69 8.13 7.46
CA GLU A 88 11.76 9.00 8.63
C GLU A 88 12.60 10.24 8.28
N LEU A 89 12.04 11.41 8.54
CA LEU A 89 12.71 12.70 8.41
C LEU A 89 13.61 12.96 9.64
N LYS A 90 14.56 13.88 9.54
CA LYS A 90 15.47 14.25 10.64
C LYS A 90 14.75 14.72 11.90
N ASP A 91 13.55 15.25 11.77
CA ASP A 91 12.72 15.69 12.89
C ASP A 91 11.91 14.54 13.53
N GLY A 92 12.07 13.30 13.05
CA GLY A 92 11.36 12.11 13.48
C GLY A 92 9.98 11.95 12.84
N THR A 93 9.58 12.84 11.93
CA THR A 93 8.31 12.72 11.21
C THR A 93 8.39 11.62 10.17
N ILE A 94 7.40 10.72 10.15
CA ILE A 94 7.26 9.73 9.09
C ILE A 94 6.61 10.37 7.86
N CYS A 95 7.32 10.35 6.75
CA CYS A 95 6.81 10.78 5.45
C CYS A 95 6.48 9.54 4.60
N THR A 96 5.25 9.49 4.07
CA THR A 96 4.81 8.43 3.15
C THR A 96 4.94 8.92 1.71
N LEU A 97 5.78 8.24 0.92
CA LEU A 97 5.96 8.50 -0.50
C LEU A 97 4.89 7.77 -1.32
N ARG A 98 4.11 8.53 -2.07
CA ARG A 98 3.14 7.97 -3.03
C ARG A 98 3.83 7.72 -4.36
N VAL A 99 4.13 6.46 -4.65
CA VAL A 99 4.64 6.03 -5.96
C VAL A 99 3.58 5.15 -6.61
N LYS A 100 3.33 5.33 -7.91
CA LYS A 100 2.39 4.48 -8.64
C LYS A 100 2.87 3.02 -8.57
N PRO A 101 1.99 2.04 -8.29
CA PRO A 101 2.35 0.63 -8.19
C PRO A 101 3.13 0.12 -9.41
N GLU A 102 2.68 0.49 -10.62
CA GLU A 102 3.35 0.13 -11.88
C GLU A 102 4.83 0.56 -11.95
N ILE A 103 5.17 1.67 -11.29
CA ILE A 103 6.54 2.17 -11.24
C ILE A 103 7.35 1.37 -10.22
N VAL A 104 6.80 1.11 -9.03
CA VAL A 104 7.45 0.31 -7.98
C VAL A 104 7.74 -1.10 -8.49
N THR A 105 6.74 -1.75 -9.08
CA THR A 105 6.88 -3.09 -9.67
C THR A 105 7.96 -3.10 -10.75
N ARG A 106 8.02 -2.08 -11.62
CA ARG A 106 9.07 -1.98 -12.64
C ARG A 106 10.46 -1.82 -12.02
N ILE A 107 10.62 -1.02 -10.98
CA ILE A 107 11.92 -0.82 -10.33
C ILE A 107 12.40 -2.12 -9.66
N LEU A 108 11.49 -2.84 -9.01
CA LEU A 108 11.81 -4.09 -8.30
C LEU A 108 12.09 -5.28 -9.23
N THR A 109 11.99 -5.10 -10.55
CA THR A 109 12.53 -6.08 -11.51
C THR A 109 14.05 -6.03 -11.61
N VAL A 110 14.69 -5.00 -11.06
CA VAL A 110 16.13 -4.74 -11.16
C VAL A 110 16.77 -4.49 -9.81
N LEU A 111 16.05 -3.86 -8.87
CA LEU A 111 16.52 -3.56 -7.53
C LEU A 111 15.80 -4.43 -6.50
N GLU A 112 16.53 -4.85 -5.48
CA GLU A 112 15.91 -5.41 -4.28
C GLU A 112 15.19 -4.31 -3.48
N PHE A 113 14.24 -4.70 -2.63
CA PHE A 113 13.49 -3.74 -1.82
C PHE A 113 14.39 -2.90 -0.91
N ASP A 114 15.37 -3.54 -0.25
CA ASP A 114 16.33 -2.85 0.62
C ASP A 114 17.16 -1.81 -0.13
N GLU A 115 17.50 -2.07 -1.40
CA GLU A 115 18.22 -1.11 -2.25
C GLU A 115 17.34 0.09 -2.60
N LEU A 116 16.07 -0.16 -2.91
CA LEU A 116 15.10 0.89 -3.20
C LEU A 116 14.78 1.73 -1.96
N GLN A 117 14.64 1.11 -0.79
CA GLN A 117 14.44 1.79 0.48
C GLN A 117 15.64 2.66 0.84
N ALA A 118 16.86 2.11 0.74
CA ALA A 118 18.08 2.86 1.00
C ALA A 118 18.25 4.06 0.05
N PHE A 119 17.80 3.92 -1.20
CA PHE A 119 17.78 5.01 -2.17
C PHE A 119 16.83 6.14 -1.76
N ILE A 120 15.63 5.81 -1.28
CA ILE A 120 14.65 6.79 -0.78
C ILE A 120 15.16 7.49 0.48
N ASP A 121 15.70 6.76 1.45
CA ASP A 121 16.27 7.32 2.67
C ASP A 121 17.44 8.26 2.37
N ASN A 122 18.20 7.97 1.30
CA ASN A 122 19.26 8.86 0.84
C ASN A 122 18.69 10.18 0.30
N ILE A 123 17.68 10.11 -0.57
CA ILE A 123 17.00 11.30 -1.10
C ILE A 123 16.45 12.16 0.05
N ALA A 124 15.74 11.56 1.01
CA ALA A 124 15.18 12.27 2.15
C ALA A 124 16.28 13.00 2.94
N ARG A 125 17.35 12.29 3.33
CA ARG A 125 18.49 12.87 4.04
C ARG A 125 19.19 13.98 3.26
N SER A 126 19.30 13.86 1.94
CA SER A 126 19.91 14.87 1.07
C SER A 126 19.06 16.14 0.96
N VAL A 127 17.74 15.99 0.81
CA VAL A 127 16.79 17.13 0.75
C VAL A 127 16.78 17.88 2.08
N GLU A 128 16.71 17.15 3.20
CA GLU A 128 16.78 17.71 4.55
C GLU A 128 18.19 18.18 4.94
N GLY A 129 19.20 17.79 4.17
CA GLY A 129 20.59 18.15 4.35
C GLY A 129 20.91 19.57 3.92
N LEU A 130 20.16 20.13 2.96
CA LEU A 130 20.62 21.26 2.15
C LEU A 130 22.13 21.14 1.89
N ASP A 131 22.59 19.98 1.39
CA ASP A 131 23.93 19.89 0.87
C ASP A 131 23.94 20.65 -0.45
N SER A 132 24.08 21.97 -0.32
CA SER A 132 24.17 22.95 -1.39
C SER A 132 25.58 22.94 -1.97
N GLY A 133 26.31 21.84 -1.80
CA GLY A 133 27.58 21.60 -2.45
C GLY A 133 27.31 21.13 -3.87
N HIS A 134 27.70 21.93 -4.86
CA HIS A 134 27.76 21.50 -6.25
C HIS A 134 28.41 20.11 -6.33
N PHE A 135 27.77 19.17 -7.05
CA PHE A 135 28.23 17.78 -7.26
C PHE A 135 29.58 17.63 -8.01
N CYS A 136 30.37 18.70 -8.12
CA CYS A 136 31.72 18.70 -8.67
C CYS A 136 32.73 19.08 -7.59
N LYS A 137 33.09 18.14 -6.71
CA LYS A 137 34.48 18.09 -6.25
C LYS A 137 35.22 17.21 -7.24
N ASN A 138 35.77 17.84 -8.29
CA ASN A 138 36.89 17.24 -9.00
C ASN A 138 37.92 16.89 -7.92
N ILE A 139 38.15 15.60 -7.72
CA ILE A 139 39.37 15.12 -7.09
C ILE A 139 40.46 15.48 -8.11
N GLY A 140 40.94 16.72 -8.00
CA GLY A 140 42.14 17.15 -8.68
C GLY A 140 43.26 16.29 -8.12
N ASP A 141 43.83 15.47 -8.99
CA ASP A 141 45.05 14.73 -8.81
C ASP A 141 46.03 15.47 -7.88
N LYS A 142 46.37 14.82 -6.77
CA LYS A 142 47.65 15.09 -6.13
C LYS A 142 48.74 14.44 -6.98
N HIS A 143 49.23 15.18 -7.96
CA HIS A 143 50.53 14.95 -8.55
C HIS A 143 51.49 16.04 -8.07
N GLU A 144 52.54 15.57 -7.37
CA GLU A 144 53.76 16.25 -6.88
C GLU A 144 53.65 17.31 -5.79
#